data_AF-A0A653CDT2-F1
#
_entry.id   AF-A0A653CDT2-F1
#
_cell.length_a   1.000
_cell.length_b   1.000
_cell.length_c   1.000
_cell.angle_alpha   90.00
_cell.angle_beta   90.00
_cell.angle_gamma   90.00
#
_symmetry.space_group_name_H-M   'P 1'
#
loop_
_entity.id
_entity.type
_entity.pdbx_description
1 polymer ?
#
loop_
_entity_poly.entity_id
_entity_poly.type
_entity_poly.pdbx_seq_one_letter_code
_entity_poly.pdbx_strand_id
1 'polypeptide(L)'
;MWPGFICCLFAGLALATLPGSENVEYTYTVRGRTFASLHEVSDSYSGILYKAILRIQPKSDNKWIGQIRDPKYSQVHSMLSEGWHTHIPDGEVSWKPIEFSLKPFEVILSNGVITDLVIDQEVSNWESNMIKGIMSQFQLDLKGSRRIDSEMGSSETGIPSVFKTMEETVTGNTETLYEINELPEYLLQSEEYDYLKDRQGRVMEVVKHKNFSNYVELPSYAFGFGDLEYEIPASNKMGAFFVRSSFTRAILSGNLDKNTVHNSYTVNKIVSSPTLTDKKKGMVVSTMNVTLESFGAPKDTIPEVQNPLHVGNLVYSYERPYARSSQVHKKSPYQHRQQFDIDLERRLRASNMGKDKTLTKDKEMRKRLRRSIEQFGGSMMEEGDLSQSEENYQNRKPELNQAPESPLLPYTMAYKGVSIKKGVDVVKTVQKIAMEIGDDLQNPPKVADENTLNKFTILTSLIRVMSEEELTQAAVR
;
A
#
# COMPACT_ATOMS: atom_id res chain seq x y z
N MET A 1 -74.66 16.06 -15.78
CA MET A 1 -74.28 14.65 -15.52
C MET A 1 -72.97 14.41 -16.26
N TRP A 2 -71.85 14.53 -15.55
CA TRP A 2 -70.50 14.47 -16.12
C TRP A 2 -70.00 13.02 -16.22
N PRO A 3 -69.28 12.64 -17.31
CA PRO A 3 -68.63 11.35 -17.37
C PRO A 3 -67.32 11.37 -16.58
N GLY A 4 -67.08 10.30 -15.83
CA GLY A 4 -65.95 10.14 -14.94
C GLY A 4 -64.62 10.04 -15.69
N PHE A 5 -63.70 10.93 -15.33
CA PHE A 5 -62.27 10.79 -15.58
C PHE A 5 -61.71 9.74 -14.61
N ILE A 6 -61.25 8.61 -15.15
CA ILE A 6 -60.29 7.74 -14.46
C ILE A 6 -58.91 8.36 -14.69
N CYS A 7 -58.44 9.16 -13.71
CA CYS A 7 -57.04 9.56 -13.63
C CYS A 7 -56.27 8.44 -12.92
N CYS A 8 -55.52 7.65 -13.69
CA CYS A 8 -54.46 6.80 -13.18
C CYS A 8 -53.35 7.69 -12.59
N LEU A 9 -53.33 7.85 -11.27
CA LEU A 9 -52.19 8.36 -10.52
C LEU A 9 -51.10 7.27 -10.53
N PHE A 10 -50.27 7.27 -11.56
CA PHE A 10 -48.92 6.71 -11.46
C PHE A 10 -48.09 7.66 -10.59
N ALA A 11 -48.19 7.49 -9.27
CA ALA A 11 -47.17 7.99 -8.37
C ALA A 11 -45.90 7.17 -8.64
N GLY A 12 -45.00 7.71 -9.44
CA GLY A 12 -43.64 7.21 -9.57
C GLY A 12 -42.99 7.25 -8.20
N LEU A 13 -42.95 6.12 -7.51
CA LEU A 13 -42.08 5.89 -6.37
C LEU A 13 -40.64 5.95 -6.89
N ALA A 14 -40.06 7.14 -6.89
CA ALA A 14 -38.62 7.30 -6.92
C ALA A 14 -38.09 6.69 -5.60
N LEU A 15 -37.75 5.40 -5.66
CA LEU A 15 -37.02 4.73 -4.60
C LEU A 15 -35.70 5.48 -4.42
N ALA A 16 -35.60 6.25 -3.34
CA ALA A 16 -34.34 6.78 -2.87
C ALA A 16 -33.42 5.58 -2.57
N THR A 17 -32.49 5.29 -3.47
CA THR A 17 -31.48 4.26 -3.29
C THR A 17 -30.60 4.65 -2.10
N LEU A 18 -30.67 3.86 -1.04
CA LEU A 18 -29.85 4.03 0.17
C LEU A 18 -28.38 3.73 -0.13
N PRO A 19 -27.43 4.27 0.67
CA PRO A 19 -26.01 3.97 0.52
C PRO A 19 -25.78 2.48 0.81
N GLY A 20 -25.11 1.78 -0.12
CA GLY A 20 -24.86 0.34 -0.02
C GLY A 20 -26.07 -0.54 -0.38
N SER A 21 -27.05 -0.02 -1.13
CA SER A 21 -28.11 -0.88 -1.70
C SER A 21 -27.57 -1.76 -2.82
N GLU A 22 -27.89 -3.06 -2.75
CA GLU A 22 -27.73 -3.99 -3.87
C GLU A 22 -28.39 -3.38 -5.11
N ASN A 23 -27.70 -3.37 -6.25
CA ASN A 23 -28.11 -2.73 -7.52
C ASN A 23 -27.78 -1.21 -7.67
N VAL A 24 -26.73 -0.73 -7.02
CA VAL A 24 -26.12 0.59 -7.30
C VAL A 24 -24.70 0.40 -7.83
N GLU A 25 -24.32 1.22 -8.81
CA GLU A 25 -22.95 1.40 -9.24
C GLU A 25 -22.39 2.71 -8.71
N TYR A 26 -21.18 2.66 -8.17
CA TYR A 26 -20.38 3.81 -7.80
C TYR A 26 -19.23 3.96 -8.80
N THR A 27 -19.10 5.15 -9.39
CA THR A 27 -18.01 5.49 -10.30
C THR A 27 -17.09 6.51 -9.64
N TYR A 28 -15.82 6.14 -9.56
CA TYR A 28 -14.77 6.95 -8.95
C TYR A 28 -13.71 7.33 -9.98
N THR A 29 -13.21 8.55 -9.89
CA THR A 29 -11.97 8.96 -10.53
C THR A 29 -10.80 8.66 -9.60
N VAL A 30 -9.83 7.90 -10.10
CA VAL A 30 -8.59 7.55 -9.42
C VAL A 30 -7.47 8.42 -9.99
N ARG A 31 -6.73 9.11 -9.12
CA ARG A 31 -5.53 9.88 -9.49
C ARG A 31 -4.37 9.52 -8.57
N GLY A 32 -3.29 9.03 -9.16
CA GLY A 32 -2.03 8.75 -8.48
C GLY A 32 -0.93 9.67 -8.97
N ARG A 33 0.04 9.98 -8.11
CA ARG A 33 1.32 10.55 -8.51
C ARG A 33 2.42 10.06 -7.59
N THR A 34 3.60 9.83 -8.15
CA THR A 34 4.81 9.53 -7.40
C THR A 34 5.95 10.35 -7.97
N PHE A 35 6.59 11.16 -7.14
CA PHE A 35 7.70 12.02 -7.53
C PHE A 35 8.92 11.77 -6.65
N ALA A 36 10.10 11.86 -7.28
CA ALA A 36 11.40 11.91 -6.65
C ALA A 36 12.02 13.29 -6.86
N SER A 37 12.73 13.81 -5.85
CA SER A 37 13.42 15.10 -5.90
C SER A 37 14.55 15.18 -4.88
N LEU A 38 15.47 16.14 -5.04
CA LEU A 38 16.37 16.56 -3.97
C LEU A 38 15.65 17.59 -3.09
N HIS A 39 15.17 17.13 -1.94
CA HIS A 39 14.39 17.91 -0.98
C HIS A 39 15.20 19.11 -0.47
N GLU A 40 14.58 20.29 -0.42
CA GLU A 40 15.18 21.56 0.05
C GLU A 40 16.38 22.06 -0.79
N VAL A 41 16.69 21.39 -1.90
CA VAL A 41 17.79 21.75 -2.81
C VAL A 41 17.26 22.23 -4.16
N SER A 42 16.22 21.60 -4.69
CA SER A 42 15.63 21.96 -5.97
C SER A 42 14.14 21.70 -6.02
N ASP A 43 13.42 22.55 -6.74
CA ASP A 43 12.01 22.33 -7.10
C ASP A 43 11.86 21.45 -8.35
N SER A 44 12.91 20.74 -8.74
CA SER A 44 12.88 19.78 -9.85
C SER A 44 12.37 18.43 -9.36
N TYR A 45 11.32 17.94 -10.01
CA TYR A 45 10.68 16.68 -9.70
C TYR A 45 10.70 15.77 -10.92
N SER A 46 10.93 14.48 -10.67
CA SER A 46 10.86 13.42 -11.67
C SER A 46 9.96 12.31 -11.19
N GLY A 47 9.07 11.81 -12.04
CA GLY A 47 8.26 10.66 -11.67
C GLY A 47 7.09 10.42 -12.61
N ILE A 48 6.01 9.88 -12.05
CA ILE A 48 4.85 9.43 -12.82
C ILE A 48 3.54 9.99 -12.26
N LEU A 49 2.64 10.28 -13.17
CA LEU A 49 1.22 10.50 -12.92
C LEU A 49 0.46 9.26 -13.38
N TYR A 50 -0.62 8.95 -12.67
CA TYR A 50 -1.55 7.87 -12.99
C TYR A 50 -2.98 8.40 -12.90
N LYS A 51 -3.83 7.99 -13.83
CA LYS A 51 -5.28 8.18 -13.70
C LYS A 51 -6.05 7.00 -14.25
N ALA A 52 -7.22 6.73 -13.68
CA ALA A 52 -8.16 5.73 -14.16
C ALA A 52 -9.56 6.01 -13.62
N ILE A 53 -10.53 5.26 -14.13
CA ILE A 53 -11.89 5.20 -13.61
C ILE A 53 -12.05 3.87 -12.87
N LEU A 54 -12.58 3.91 -11.65
CA LEU A 54 -12.93 2.73 -10.86
C LEU A 54 -14.45 2.63 -10.76
N ARG A 55 -15.01 1.53 -11.25
CA ARG A 55 -16.41 1.17 -11.05
C ARG A 55 -16.51 0.14 -9.93
N ILE A 56 -17.44 0.34 -9.00
CA ILE A 56 -17.75 -0.60 -7.91
C ILE A 56 -19.25 -0.86 -7.90
N GLN A 57 -19.64 -2.13 -7.91
CA GLN A 57 -21.01 -2.58 -7.71
C GLN A 57 -21.05 -3.46 -6.45
N PRO A 58 -21.68 -2.99 -5.35
CA PRO A 58 -21.92 -3.84 -4.19
C PRO A 58 -22.85 -5.00 -4.54
N LYS A 59 -22.48 -6.20 -4.10
CA LYS A 59 -23.25 -7.44 -4.18
C LYS A 59 -23.76 -7.81 -2.78
N SER A 60 -24.66 -8.79 -2.71
CA SER A 60 -25.05 -9.40 -1.44
C SER A 60 -23.84 -10.02 -0.72
N ASP A 61 -23.97 -10.29 0.57
CA ASP A 61 -22.96 -10.99 1.39
C ASP A 61 -21.64 -10.23 1.64
N ASN A 62 -21.68 -8.89 1.78
CA ASN A 62 -20.49 -8.07 2.04
C ASN A 62 -19.39 -8.24 0.96
N LYS A 63 -19.81 -8.41 -0.29
CA LYS A 63 -18.91 -8.49 -1.44
C LYS A 63 -19.11 -7.29 -2.34
N TRP A 64 -18.03 -6.79 -2.91
CA TRP A 64 -18.10 -5.82 -4.00
C TRP A 64 -17.46 -6.41 -5.24
N ILE A 65 -18.01 -6.10 -6.41
CA ILE A 65 -17.33 -6.35 -7.68
C ILE A 65 -16.84 -5.03 -8.25
N GLY A 66 -15.57 -4.99 -8.63
CA GLY A 66 -14.87 -3.81 -9.08
C GLY A 66 -14.27 -3.98 -10.46
N GLN A 67 -14.10 -2.88 -11.17
CA GLN A 67 -13.40 -2.86 -12.46
C GLN A 67 -12.69 -1.51 -12.69
N ILE A 68 -11.44 -1.59 -13.12
CA ILE A 68 -10.66 -0.41 -13.55
C ILE A 68 -10.87 -0.20 -15.06
N ARG A 69 -11.10 1.05 -15.46
CA ARG A 69 -11.32 1.49 -16.84
C ARG A 69 -10.41 2.67 -17.19
N ASP A 70 -10.03 2.75 -18.46
CA ASP A 70 -9.19 3.80 -19.04
C ASP A 70 -7.92 4.15 -18.21
N PRO A 71 -7.13 3.16 -17.74
CA PRO A 71 -5.93 3.44 -16.98
C PRO A 71 -4.85 4.07 -17.89
N LYS A 72 -4.36 5.24 -17.46
CA LYS A 72 -3.37 6.03 -18.17
C LYS A 72 -2.25 6.46 -17.23
N TYR A 73 -1.05 6.63 -17.79
CA TYR A 73 0.08 7.23 -17.10
C TYR A 73 0.70 8.35 -17.91
N SER A 74 1.42 9.25 -17.23
CA SER A 74 2.33 10.19 -17.87
C SER A 74 3.60 10.27 -17.04
N GLN A 75 4.73 10.49 -17.70
CA GLN A 75 5.97 10.83 -17.02
C GLN A 75 6.06 12.34 -16.84
N VAL A 76 6.65 12.77 -15.73
CA VAL A 76 6.91 14.17 -15.42
C VAL A 76 8.39 14.31 -15.11
N HIS A 77 9.01 15.31 -15.73
CA HIS A 77 10.36 15.77 -15.40
C HIS A 77 10.36 17.29 -15.56
N SER A 78 10.04 17.99 -14.48
CA SER A 78 9.78 19.44 -14.53
C SER A 78 10.06 20.12 -13.19
N MET A 79 10.19 21.44 -13.25
CA MET A 79 10.19 22.28 -12.06
C MET A 79 8.75 22.54 -11.62
N LEU A 80 8.45 22.34 -10.33
CA LEU A 80 7.14 22.57 -9.74
C LEU A 80 7.29 23.63 -8.64
N SER A 81 6.90 24.88 -8.93
CA SER A 81 7.14 26.03 -8.05
C SER A 81 6.43 25.96 -6.69
N GLU A 82 5.31 25.23 -6.61
CA GLU A 82 4.61 24.96 -5.34
C GLU A 82 5.01 23.59 -4.78
N GLY A 83 6.09 23.00 -5.26
CA GLY A 83 6.57 21.70 -4.83
C GLY A 83 5.71 20.53 -5.33
N TRP A 84 5.85 19.37 -4.69
CA TRP A 84 5.23 18.12 -5.14
C TRP A 84 3.70 18.11 -5.18
N HIS A 85 3.04 19.04 -4.48
CA HIS A 85 1.57 19.13 -4.45
C HIS A 85 0.99 19.98 -5.59
N THR A 86 1.84 20.72 -6.31
CA THR A 86 1.48 21.54 -7.49
C THR A 86 0.49 20.80 -8.37
N HIS A 87 -0.62 21.46 -8.72
CA HIS A 87 -1.58 20.91 -9.66
C HIS A 87 -0.98 20.91 -11.07
N ILE A 88 -1.06 19.77 -11.75
CA ILE A 88 -0.60 19.63 -13.13
C ILE A 88 -1.85 19.37 -13.99
N PRO A 89 -2.28 20.34 -14.83
CA PRO A 89 -3.43 20.17 -15.69
C PRO A 89 -3.29 19.00 -16.66
N ASP A 90 -4.39 18.29 -16.92
CA ASP A 90 -4.38 17.11 -17.79
C ASP A 90 -3.93 17.41 -19.23
N GLY A 91 -4.11 18.67 -19.69
CA GLY A 91 -3.71 19.13 -21.02
C GLY A 91 -2.22 19.43 -21.18
N GLU A 92 -1.47 19.52 -20.07
CA GLU A 92 -0.03 19.82 -20.08
C GLU A 92 0.85 18.57 -20.11
N VAL A 93 0.24 17.39 -20.04
CA VAL A 93 0.95 16.11 -19.96
C VAL A 93 0.54 15.15 -21.07
N SER A 94 1.49 14.31 -21.48
CA SER A 94 1.28 13.32 -22.54
C SER A 94 0.82 11.99 -21.94
N TRP A 95 -0.50 11.83 -21.81
CA TRP A 95 -1.10 10.59 -21.32
C TRP A 95 -0.93 9.44 -22.29
N LYS A 96 -0.41 8.32 -21.77
CA LYS A 96 -0.26 7.05 -22.48
C LYS A 96 -1.13 5.98 -21.80
N PRO A 97 -1.78 5.09 -22.56
CA PRO A 97 -2.51 3.98 -21.97
C PRO A 97 -1.54 3.04 -21.23
N ILE A 98 -2.01 2.46 -20.12
CA ILE A 98 -1.33 1.36 -19.45
C ILE A 98 -1.88 0.06 -20.02
N GLU A 99 -1.00 -0.89 -20.31
CA GLU A 99 -1.38 -2.27 -20.65
C GLU A 99 -1.93 -2.98 -19.40
N PHE A 100 -3.19 -2.70 -19.09
CA PHE A 100 -3.93 -3.30 -17.98
C PHE A 100 -4.90 -4.35 -18.54
N SER A 101 -5.10 -5.47 -17.84
CA SER A 101 -6.00 -6.54 -18.30
C SER A 101 -7.47 -6.13 -18.40
N LEU A 102 -7.87 -5.07 -17.70
CA LEU A 102 -9.24 -4.57 -17.54
C LEU A 102 -10.23 -5.61 -16.99
N LYS A 103 -9.72 -6.74 -16.48
CA LYS A 103 -10.53 -7.80 -15.89
C LYS A 103 -11.18 -7.31 -14.59
N PRO A 104 -12.39 -7.80 -14.28
CA PRO A 104 -13.04 -7.51 -13.00
C PRO A 104 -12.26 -8.14 -11.84
N PHE A 105 -12.51 -7.63 -10.64
CA PHE A 105 -12.01 -8.20 -9.38
C PHE A 105 -13.12 -8.16 -8.32
N GLU A 106 -13.07 -9.05 -7.35
CA GLU A 106 -13.98 -9.02 -6.19
C GLU A 106 -13.24 -8.58 -4.93
N VAL A 107 -13.98 -7.90 -4.06
CA VAL A 107 -13.52 -7.44 -2.76
C VAL A 107 -14.42 -8.09 -1.71
N ILE A 108 -13.83 -8.79 -0.76
CA ILE A 108 -14.55 -9.45 0.32
C ILE A 108 -14.38 -8.63 1.60
N LEU A 109 -15.49 -8.24 2.22
CA LEU A 109 -15.51 -7.48 3.45
C LEU A 109 -15.96 -8.31 4.64
N SER A 110 -15.36 -8.02 5.79
CA SER A 110 -15.80 -8.51 7.09
C SER A 110 -15.83 -7.34 8.07
N ASN A 111 -16.96 -7.11 8.73
CA ASN A 111 -17.17 -5.99 9.65
C ASN A 111 -16.84 -4.61 9.06
N GLY A 112 -17.03 -4.42 7.75
CA GLY A 112 -16.74 -3.16 7.05
C GLY A 112 -15.27 -2.99 6.61
N VAL A 113 -14.43 -3.98 6.85
CA VAL A 113 -13.00 -3.99 6.50
C VAL A 113 -12.74 -4.99 5.38
N ILE A 114 -11.86 -4.64 4.43
CA ILE A 114 -11.47 -5.53 3.33
C ILE A 114 -10.55 -6.62 3.89
N THR A 115 -10.95 -7.89 3.73
CA THR A 115 -10.18 -9.03 4.21
C THR A 115 -9.52 -9.83 3.10
N ASP A 116 -10.05 -9.75 1.88
CA ASP A 116 -9.54 -10.52 0.74
C ASP A 116 -9.88 -9.84 -0.58
N LEU A 117 -9.05 -10.11 -1.59
CA LEU A 117 -9.30 -9.78 -2.99
C LEU A 117 -9.33 -11.06 -3.81
N VAL A 118 -10.30 -11.15 -4.72
CA VAL A 118 -10.39 -12.23 -5.70
C VAL A 118 -10.09 -11.66 -7.08
N ILE A 119 -9.04 -12.19 -7.71
CA ILE A 119 -8.53 -11.70 -8.99
C ILE A 119 -8.43 -12.88 -9.95
N ASP A 120 -8.61 -12.62 -11.25
CA ASP A 120 -8.41 -13.63 -12.27
C ASP A 120 -6.93 -14.08 -12.34
N GLN A 121 -6.69 -15.40 -12.38
CA GLN A 121 -5.34 -15.98 -12.37
C GLN A 121 -4.43 -15.50 -13.51
N GLU A 122 -4.98 -15.00 -14.61
CA GLU A 122 -4.18 -14.51 -15.73
C GLU A 122 -3.66 -13.08 -15.54
N VAL A 123 -4.18 -12.36 -14.54
CA VAL A 123 -3.75 -11.00 -14.21
C VAL A 123 -2.34 -11.03 -13.66
N SER A 124 -1.52 -10.06 -14.05
CA SER A 124 -0.17 -9.92 -13.53
C SER A 124 -0.15 -9.49 -12.06
N ASN A 125 0.89 -9.89 -11.31
CA ASN A 125 0.95 -9.55 -9.88
C ASN A 125 1.15 -8.03 -9.64
N TRP A 126 1.83 -7.30 -10.52
CA TRP A 126 1.89 -5.83 -10.45
C TRP A 126 0.51 -5.17 -10.62
N GLU A 127 -0.37 -5.67 -11.51
CA GLU A 127 -1.75 -5.18 -11.65
C GLU A 127 -2.55 -5.42 -10.37
N SER A 128 -2.39 -6.60 -9.76
CA SER A 128 -2.97 -6.92 -8.46
C SER A 128 -2.52 -5.94 -7.38
N ASN A 129 -1.23 -5.60 -7.32
CA ASN A 129 -0.72 -4.60 -6.37
C ASN A 129 -1.24 -3.18 -6.64
N MET A 130 -1.48 -2.81 -7.90
CA MET A 130 -2.15 -1.54 -8.23
C MET A 130 -3.59 -1.53 -7.72
N ILE A 131 -4.34 -2.62 -7.91
CA ILE A 131 -5.70 -2.78 -7.35
C ILE A 131 -5.66 -2.69 -5.83
N LYS A 132 -4.74 -3.38 -5.16
CA LYS A 132 -4.53 -3.29 -3.70
C LYS A 132 -4.27 -1.87 -3.23
N GLY A 133 -3.47 -1.09 -3.97
CA GLY A 133 -3.18 0.31 -3.66
C GLY A 133 -4.40 1.23 -3.77
N ILE A 134 -5.23 1.03 -4.79
CA ILE A 134 -6.50 1.74 -4.97
C ILE A 134 -7.50 1.33 -3.88
N MET A 135 -7.67 0.03 -3.65
CA MET A 135 -8.59 -0.49 -2.64
C MET A 135 -8.18 -0.15 -1.21
N SER A 136 -6.89 0.11 -0.95
CA SER A 136 -6.42 0.65 0.33
C SER A 136 -7.01 2.03 0.67
N GLN A 137 -7.53 2.77 -0.32
CA GLN A 137 -8.24 4.04 -0.07
C GLN A 137 -9.65 3.83 0.54
N PHE A 138 -10.21 2.62 0.39
CA PHE A 138 -11.50 2.19 0.93
C PHE A 138 -11.36 1.36 2.21
N GLN A 139 -10.14 1.02 2.60
CA GLN A 139 -9.85 0.31 3.83
C GLN A 139 -10.02 1.26 5.04
N LEU A 140 -11.17 1.16 5.71
CA LEU A 140 -11.59 2.06 6.78
C LEU A 140 -12.17 1.25 7.96
N ASP A 141 -11.36 0.99 8.99
CA ASP A 141 -11.77 0.27 10.20
C ASP A 141 -12.47 1.21 11.20
N LEU A 142 -13.60 1.82 10.79
CA LEU A 142 -14.29 2.86 11.56
C LEU A 142 -14.75 2.42 12.95
N LYS A 143 -14.92 1.11 13.15
CA LYS A 143 -15.30 0.51 14.44
C LYS A 143 -14.10 0.06 15.25
N GLY A 144 -12.90 0.03 14.67
CA GLY A 144 -11.71 -0.48 15.34
C GLY A 144 -11.85 -1.96 15.70
N SER A 145 -12.12 -2.79 14.70
CA SER A 145 -12.24 -4.25 14.83
C SER A 145 -10.98 -4.91 15.41
N ARG A 146 -9.80 -4.30 15.20
CA ARG A 146 -8.51 -4.72 15.78
C ARG A 146 -7.89 -3.63 16.65
N ARG A 147 -8.72 -3.00 17.49
CA ARG A 147 -8.31 -1.94 18.41
C ARG A 147 -7.09 -2.32 19.24
N ILE A 148 -6.20 -1.36 19.37
CA ILE A 148 -5.10 -1.38 20.32
C ILE A 148 -5.54 -0.52 21.50
N ASP A 149 -5.62 -1.13 22.69
CA ASP A 149 -6.02 -0.43 23.90
C ASP A 149 -5.15 0.81 24.11
N SER A 150 -5.78 1.97 24.16
CA SER A 150 -5.14 3.25 24.43
C SER A 150 -6.05 4.07 25.35
N GLU A 151 -5.45 4.90 26.21
CA GLU A 151 -6.19 5.70 27.21
C GLU A 151 -6.94 6.91 26.62
N MET A 152 -7.08 6.98 25.29
CA MET A 152 -7.62 8.16 24.61
C MET A 152 -9.15 8.15 24.52
N GLY A 153 -9.69 9.35 24.75
CA GLY A 153 -11.09 9.74 24.96
C GLY A 153 -12.18 8.92 24.30
N SER A 154 -13.14 8.49 25.12
CA SER A 154 -14.48 8.17 24.67
C SER A 154 -15.25 9.45 24.34
N SER A 155 -15.77 9.58 23.11
CA SER A 155 -16.76 10.61 22.80
C SER A 155 -18.10 10.27 23.46
N GLU A 156 -18.83 11.27 23.94
CA GLU A 156 -20.22 11.14 24.44
C GLU A 156 -21.20 10.68 23.34
N THR A 157 -20.83 10.83 22.06
CA THR A 157 -21.65 10.51 20.88
C THR A 157 -21.59 9.05 20.42
N GLY A 158 -20.83 8.18 21.12
CA GLY A 158 -20.69 6.76 20.77
C GLY A 158 -19.80 6.47 19.55
N ILE A 159 -19.36 7.48 18.80
CA ILE A 159 -18.32 7.37 17.78
C ILE A 159 -16.96 7.53 18.47
N PRO A 160 -16.02 6.58 18.34
CA PRO A 160 -14.67 6.78 18.85
C PRO A 160 -14.02 7.93 18.07
N SER A 161 -13.81 9.07 18.73
CA SER A 161 -13.24 10.26 18.08
C SER A 161 -11.77 10.03 17.72
N VAL A 162 -11.02 9.31 18.55
CA VAL A 162 -9.62 8.96 18.29
C VAL A 162 -9.34 7.55 18.79
N PHE A 163 -8.70 6.70 17.99
CA PHE A 163 -8.28 5.35 18.42
C PHE A 163 -7.14 4.80 17.57
N LYS A 164 -6.49 3.74 18.07
CA LYS A 164 -5.48 2.99 17.32
C LYS A 164 -6.01 1.60 16.97
N THR A 165 -5.66 1.11 15.78
CA THR A 165 -6.00 -0.24 15.31
C THR A 165 -4.87 -0.79 14.45
N MET A 166 -4.72 -2.11 14.37
CA MET A 166 -3.90 -2.72 13.33
C MET A 166 -4.68 -2.69 12.01
N GLU A 167 -4.08 -2.18 10.94
CA GLU A 167 -4.75 -2.05 9.63
C GLU A 167 -3.91 -2.64 8.49
N GLU A 168 -4.56 -3.47 7.66
CA GLU A 168 -3.96 -4.08 6.47
C GLU A 168 -4.18 -3.22 5.23
N THR A 169 -3.11 -2.69 4.67
CA THR A 169 -3.11 -1.89 3.45
C THR A 169 -1.97 -2.30 2.54
N VAL A 170 -1.89 -1.78 1.32
CA VAL A 170 -0.78 -2.04 0.40
C VAL A 170 0.59 -1.80 1.02
N THR A 171 0.71 -0.86 1.96
CA THR A 171 1.97 -0.52 2.62
C THR A 171 2.34 -1.43 3.80
N GLY A 172 1.50 -2.39 4.16
CA GLY A 172 1.72 -3.30 5.30
C GLY A 172 0.49 -3.47 6.20
N ASN A 173 0.64 -4.36 7.18
CA ASN A 173 -0.23 -4.50 8.34
C ASN A 173 0.41 -3.74 9.50
N THR A 174 -0.01 -2.49 9.71
CA THR A 174 0.66 -1.53 10.60
C THR A 174 -0.31 -0.92 11.61
N GLU A 175 0.19 -0.52 12.78
CA GLU A 175 -0.57 0.32 13.70
C GLU A 175 -0.98 1.61 12.98
N THR A 176 -2.27 1.92 13.05
CA THR A 176 -2.86 3.10 12.41
C THR A 176 -3.68 3.86 13.45
N LEU A 177 -3.32 5.12 13.63
CA LEU A 177 -4.08 6.10 14.42
C LEU A 177 -5.20 6.64 13.55
N TYR A 178 -6.42 6.59 14.07
CA TYR A 178 -7.63 7.12 13.48
C TYR A 178 -8.08 8.34 14.27
N GLU A 179 -8.51 9.38 13.55
CA GLU A 179 -9.25 10.52 14.07
C GLU A 179 -10.51 10.68 13.23
N ILE A 180 -11.68 10.64 13.86
CA ILE A 180 -12.99 10.72 13.19
C ILE A 180 -13.73 11.94 13.72
N ASN A 181 -14.05 12.86 12.81
CA ASN A 181 -14.74 14.10 13.10
C ASN A 181 -16.02 14.19 12.26
N GLU A 182 -17.16 14.53 12.87
CA GLU A 182 -18.35 14.91 12.10
C GLU A 182 -18.14 16.33 11.55
N LEU A 183 -18.31 16.52 10.23
CA LEU A 183 -18.20 17.84 9.62
C LEU A 183 -19.48 18.64 9.85
N PRO A 184 -19.40 19.85 10.43
CA PRO A 184 -20.57 20.71 10.62
C PRO A 184 -21.25 21.10 9.31
N GLU A 185 -22.59 21.13 9.32
CA GLU A 185 -23.40 21.40 8.13
C GLU A 185 -23.10 22.75 7.46
N TYR A 186 -22.69 23.76 8.23
CA TYR A 186 -22.35 25.07 7.69
C TYR A 186 -21.08 25.05 6.84
N LEU A 187 -20.11 24.16 7.12
CA LEU A 187 -18.92 23.99 6.29
C LEU A 187 -19.28 23.36 4.94
N LEU A 188 -20.29 22.49 4.93
CA LEU A 188 -20.73 21.77 3.74
C LEU A 188 -21.49 22.65 2.73
N GLN A 189 -21.67 23.94 3.04
CA GLN A 189 -22.24 24.96 2.14
C GLN A 189 -21.16 25.70 1.35
N SER A 190 -19.87 25.49 1.64
CA SER A 190 -18.78 26.12 0.89
C SER A 190 -18.54 25.43 -0.45
N GLU A 191 -17.97 26.16 -1.41
CA GLU A 191 -17.61 25.63 -2.74
C GLU A 191 -16.64 24.44 -2.67
N GLU A 192 -15.84 24.35 -1.59
CA GLU A 192 -14.91 23.24 -1.37
C GLU A 192 -15.64 21.89 -1.29
N TYR A 193 -16.87 21.86 -0.77
CA TYR A 193 -17.66 20.65 -0.54
C TYR A 193 -18.83 20.48 -1.51
N ASP A 194 -18.80 21.17 -2.66
CA ASP A 194 -19.86 21.13 -3.66
C ASP A 194 -20.16 19.72 -4.17
N TYR A 195 -19.16 18.84 -4.24
CA TYR A 195 -19.29 17.44 -4.63
C TYR A 195 -20.08 16.59 -3.61
N LEU A 196 -20.37 17.12 -2.42
CA LEU A 196 -21.16 16.48 -1.39
C LEU A 196 -22.63 16.90 -1.40
N LYS A 197 -23.10 17.69 -2.37
CA LYS A 197 -24.49 18.19 -2.40
C LYS A 197 -25.54 17.07 -2.42
N ASP A 198 -25.27 15.99 -3.16
CA ASP A 198 -26.18 14.83 -3.29
C ASP A 198 -25.93 13.74 -2.24
N ARG A 199 -25.21 14.07 -1.16
CA ARG A 199 -24.89 13.13 -0.08
C ARG A 199 -26.15 12.65 0.64
N GLN A 200 -26.04 11.46 1.23
CA GLN A 200 -27.04 10.94 2.15
C GLN A 200 -26.40 10.73 3.53
N GLY A 201 -27.07 11.22 4.57
CA GLY A 201 -26.63 11.09 5.96
C GLY A 201 -25.57 12.12 6.38
N ARG A 202 -25.01 11.90 7.57
CA ARG A 202 -23.98 12.79 8.14
C ARG A 202 -22.67 12.66 7.39
N VAL A 203 -21.91 13.74 7.35
CA VAL A 203 -20.55 13.73 6.78
C VAL A 203 -19.53 13.54 7.89
N MET A 204 -18.64 12.59 7.68
CA MET A 204 -17.52 12.32 8.57
C MET A 204 -16.22 12.55 7.81
N GLU A 205 -15.30 13.26 8.46
CA GLU A 205 -13.90 13.30 8.08
C GLU A 205 -13.15 12.25 8.90
N VAL A 206 -12.40 11.41 8.21
CA VAL A 206 -11.53 10.39 8.80
C VAL A 206 -10.10 10.71 8.43
N VAL A 207 -9.27 10.92 9.44
CA VAL A 207 -7.83 11.13 9.30
C VAL A 207 -7.09 9.91 9.82
N LYS A 208 -6.09 9.44 9.06
CA LYS A 208 -5.26 8.29 9.42
C LYS A 208 -3.78 8.62 9.41
N HIS A 209 -3.07 8.16 10.43
CA HIS A 209 -1.61 8.19 10.50
C HIS A 209 -1.06 6.78 10.71
N LYS A 210 -0.08 6.38 9.90
CA LYS A 210 0.52 5.04 10.02
C LYS A 210 1.83 5.06 10.79
N ASN A 211 1.94 4.11 11.71
CA ASN A 211 3.15 3.79 12.44
C ASN A 211 3.80 2.54 11.82
N PHE A 212 4.73 2.75 10.89
CA PHE A 212 5.57 1.73 10.27
C PHE A 212 6.62 1.14 11.21
N SER A 213 6.82 1.70 12.41
CA SER A 213 7.68 1.10 13.44
C SER A 213 6.93 0.11 14.34
N ASN A 214 5.60 0.12 14.31
CA ASN A 214 4.77 -0.91 14.97
C ASN A 214 3.95 -1.66 13.90
N TYR A 215 4.43 -2.83 13.51
CA TYR A 215 3.84 -3.60 12.42
C TYR A 215 3.77 -5.09 12.73
N VAL A 216 2.79 -5.72 12.09
CA VAL A 216 2.68 -7.18 11.97
C VAL A 216 3.24 -7.66 10.64
N GLU A 217 3.13 -6.81 9.61
CA GLU A 217 3.66 -7.07 8.27
C GLU A 217 4.15 -5.76 7.66
N LEU A 218 5.39 -5.73 7.19
CA LEU A 218 5.95 -4.57 6.51
C LEU A 218 6.64 -5.02 5.22
N PRO A 219 5.99 -4.90 4.05
CA PRO A 219 6.62 -5.16 2.77
C PRO A 219 7.78 -4.19 2.57
N SER A 220 9.00 -4.69 2.71
CA SER A 220 10.22 -3.93 2.52
C SER A 220 11.32 -4.83 1.97
N TYR A 221 12.28 -4.23 1.28
CA TYR A 221 13.49 -4.89 0.85
C TYR A 221 14.66 -3.99 1.23
N ALA A 222 15.60 -4.56 1.95
CA ALA A 222 16.81 -3.89 2.38
C ALA A 222 17.97 -4.87 2.25
N PHE A 223 19.12 -4.36 1.80
CA PHE A 223 20.35 -5.11 1.68
C PHE A 223 21.54 -4.16 1.83
N GLY A 224 22.64 -4.65 2.42
CA GLY A 224 23.89 -3.89 2.50
C GLY A 224 23.95 -2.84 3.60
N PHE A 225 23.07 -2.90 4.61
CA PHE A 225 23.12 -1.99 5.76
C PHE A 225 24.06 -2.47 6.88
N GLY A 226 24.55 -3.71 6.84
CA GLY A 226 25.38 -4.28 7.91
C GLY A 226 24.58 -4.48 9.21
N ASP A 227 25.29 -4.68 10.32
CA ASP A 227 24.70 -4.78 11.67
C ASP A 227 24.44 -3.37 12.24
N LEU A 228 23.49 -2.63 11.65
CA LEU A 228 22.94 -1.44 12.28
C LEU A 228 22.06 -1.88 13.45
N GLU A 229 22.69 -2.04 14.61
CA GLU A 229 22.01 -2.33 15.86
C GLU A 229 20.85 -1.33 16.07
N TYR A 230 19.64 -1.85 16.25
CA TYR A 230 18.40 -1.08 16.54
C TYR A 230 17.78 -0.25 15.40
N GLU A 231 18.21 -0.41 14.14
CA GLU A 231 17.61 0.30 13.00
C GLU A 231 16.90 -0.65 12.03
N ILE A 232 15.57 -0.70 12.10
CA ILE A 232 14.74 -1.52 11.20
C ILE A 232 14.51 -0.76 9.88
N PRO A 233 14.94 -1.31 8.72
CA PRO A 233 14.71 -0.69 7.42
C PRO A 233 13.22 -0.49 7.12
N ALA A 234 12.91 0.61 6.43
CA ALA A 234 11.55 0.99 6.00
C ALA A 234 10.52 1.29 7.12
N SER A 235 10.93 1.24 8.39
CA SER A 235 10.16 1.73 9.53
C SER A 235 9.95 3.26 9.47
N ASN A 236 9.33 3.91 10.47
CA ASN A 236 9.16 5.37 10.39
C ASN A 236 10.48 6.15 10.38
N LYS A 237 11.54 5.59 10.98
CA LYS A 237 12.87 6.20 11.04
C LYS A 237 13.96 5.14 11.06
N MET A 238 15.04 5.38 10.33
CA MET A 238 16.28 4.61 10.38
C MET A 238 17.39 5.61 10.69
N GLY A 239 17.63 5.82 11.99
CA GLY A 239 18.55 6.83 12.50
C GLY A 239 18.30 8.22 11.91
N ALA A 240 19.40 8.88 11.51
CA ALA A 240 19.36 10.12 10.73
C ALA A 240 19.33 9.88 9.21
N PHE A 241 19.41 8.62 8.76
CA PHE A 241 19.51 8.27 7.35
C PHE A 241 18.14 8.34 6.65
N PHE A 242 17.05 7.97 7.31
CA PHE A 242 15.76 7.80 6.65
C PHE A 242 14.58 8.16 7.55
N VAL A 243 13.57 8.81 6.97
CA VAL A 243 12.29 9.11 7.62
C VAL A 243 11.15 8.78 6.66
N ARG A 244 10.13 8.09 7.17
CA ARG A 244 8.91 7.73 6.46
C ARG A 244 7.67 8.16 7.23
N SER A 245 6.71 8.72 6.51
CA SER A 245 5.42 9.14 7.05
C SER A 245 4.31 8.85 6.05
N SER A 246 3.13 8.52 6.56
CA SER A 246 1.93 8.36 5.74
C SER A 246 0.75 8.98 6.45
N PHE A 247 -0.03 9.73 5.68
CA PHE A 247 -1.22 10.45 6.10
C PHE A 247 -2.35 10.14 5.11
N THR A 248 -3.56 9.90 5.61
CA THR A 248 -4.76 9.78 4.79
C THR A 248 -5.84 10.69 5.34
N ARG A 249 -6.55 11.40 4.45
CA ARG A 249 -7.80 12.09 4.75
C ARG A 249 -8.90 11.49 3.87
N ALA A 250 -9.97 11.02 4.48
CA ALA A 250 -11.14 10.52 3.78
C ALA A 250 -12.40 11.27 4.23
N ILE A 251 -13.26 11.60 3.27
CA ILE A 251 -14.55 12.25 3.48
C ILE A 251 -15.64 11.26 3.11
N LEU A 252 -16.48 10.94 4.08
CA LEU A 252 -17.50 9.89 4.01
C LEU A 252 -18.88 10.49 4.29
N SER A 253 -19.94 9.93 3.71
CA SER A 253 -21.30 10.17 4.16
C SER A 253 -21.97 8.88 4.66
N GLY A 254 -22.89 8.99 5.61
CA GLY A 254 -23.66 7.87 6.14
C GLY A 254 -23.43 7.66 7.63
N ASN A 255 -23.17 6.41 8.04
CA ASN A 255 -22.86 6.03 9.42
C ASN A 255 -21.71 5.00 9.48
N LEU A 256 -21.34 4.55 10.68
CA LEU A 256 -20.22 3.62 10.87
C LEU A 256 -20.45 2.22 10.28
N ASP A 257 -21.70 1.83 10.04
CA ASP A 257 -22.08 0.53 9.47
C ASP A 257 -22.19 0.58 7.94
N LYS A 258 -22.72 1.69 7.42
CA LYS A 258 -23.03 1.93 6.01
C LYS A 258 -22.57 3.34 5.66
N ASN A 259 -21.44 3.41 4.97
CA ASN A 259 -20.86 4.66 4.52
C ASN A 259 -20.58 4.62 3.03
N THR A 260 -20.48 5.81 2.45
CA THR A 260 -20.00 6.04 1.08
C THR A 260 -18.79 6.93 1.16
N VAL A 261 -17.69 6.48 0.55
CA VAL A 261 -16.49 7.30 0.38
C VAL A 261 -16.76 8.31 -0.72
N HIS A 262 -16.65 9.61 -0.44
CA HIS A 262 -16.75 10.65 -1.46
C HIS A 262 -15.38 11.09 -1.94
N ASN A 263 -14.43 11.21 -1.01
CA ASN A 263 -13.04 11.47 -1.33
C ASN A 263 -12.13 10.70 -0.37
N SER A 264 -11.02 10.18 -0.86
CA SER A 264 -9.96 9.59 -0.04
C SER A 264 -8.61 9.94 -0.64
N TYR A 265 -7.83 10.71 0.10
CA TYR A 265 -6.54 11.24 -0.31
C TYR A 265 -5.44 10.77 0.65
N THR A 266 -4.52 9.96 0.16
CA THR A 266 -3.36 9.47 0.90
C THR A 266 -2.08 10.09 0.38
N VAL A 267 -1.20 10.51 1.28
CA VAL A 267 0.18 10.93 1.02
C VAL A 267 1.11 10.00 1.78
N ASN A 268 2.07 9.39 1.09
CA ASN A 268 3.19 8.65 1.67
C ASN A 268 4.49 9.35 1.26
N LYS A 269 5.27 9.80 2.24
CA LYS A 269 6.50 10.55 2.03
C LYS A 269 7.66 9.83 2.68
N ILE A 270 8.72 9.64 1.90
CA ILE A 270 9.99 9.06 2.29
C ILE A 270 11.07 10.09 2.03
N VAL A 271 11.92 10.35 3.03
CA VAL A 271 13.08 11.23 2.93
C VAL A 271 14.31 10.45 3.35
N SER A 272 15.37 10.47 2.54
CA SER A 272 16.65 9.83 2.80
C SER A 272 17.77 10.87 2.82
N SER A 273 18.70 10.72 3.75
CA SER A 273 19.83 11.62 3.99
C SER A 273 21.13 10.81 4.06
N PRO A 274 21.67 10.33 2.91
CA PRO A 274 22.82 9.41 2.91
C PRO A 274 24.09 9.97 3.55
N THR A 275 24.30 11.27 3.48
CA THR A 275 25.46 11.99 4.04
C THR A 275 25.31 12.33 5.52
N LEU A 276 24.12 12.09 6.10
CA LEU A 276 23.69 12.38 7.48
C LEU A 276 23.79 13.85 7.94
N THR A 277 24.52 14.69 7.21
CA THR A 277 24.99 16.00 7.67
C THR A 277 24.69 17.13 6.70
N ASP A 278 24.51 16.84 5.41
CA ASP A 278 24.22 17.86 4.41
C ASP A 278 22.71 18.04 4.17
N LYS A 279 22.36 19.13 3.48
CA LYS A 279 20.98 19.42 3.11
C LYS A 279 20.51 18.62 1.88
N LYS A 280 21.36 17.77 1.29
CA LYS A 280 21.04 17.04 0.05
C LYS A 280 20.28 15.76 0.37
N LYS A 281 19.04 15.95 0.83
CA LYS A 281 18.15 14.85 1.15
C LYS A 281 17.39 14.42 -0.09
N GLY A 282 17.44 13.13 -0.42
CA GLY A 282 16.53 12.56 -1.42
C GLY A 282 15.11 12.47 -0.83
N MET A 283 14.09 12.76 -1.62
CA MET A 283 12.71 12.55 -1.23
C MET A 283 11.97 11.79 -2.32
N VAL A 284 11.15 10.83 -1.90
CA VAL A 284 10.11 10.23 -2.73
C VAL A 284 8.77 10.49 -2.05
N VAL A 285 7.82 11.05 -2.79
CA VAL A 285 6.48 11.32 -2.32
C VAL A 285 5.48 10.72 -3.28
N SER A 286 4.56 9.91 -2.74
CA SER A 286 3.48 9.27 -3.46
C SER A 286 2.16 9.76 -2.92
N THR A 287 1.23 10.10 -3.81
CA THR A 287 -0.14 10.44 -3.44
C THR A 287 -1.13 9.57 -4.21
N MET A 288 -2.18 9.11 -3.55
CA MET A 288 -3.31 8.43 -4.17
C MET A 288 -4.58 9.18 -3.79
N ASN A 289 -5.38 9.55 -4.78
CA ASN A 289 -6.67 10.20 -4.61
C ASN A 289 -7.75 9.37 -5.29
N VAL A 290 -8.84 9.11 -4.59
CA VAL A 290 -10.05 8.51 -5.14
C VAL A 290 -11.20 9.47 -4.84
N THR A 291 -11.92 9.91 -5.87
CA THR A 291 -13.05 10.84 -5.75
C THR A 291 -14.28 10.26 -6.41
N LEU A 292 -15.40 10.23 -5.71
CA LEU A 292 -16.68 9.79 -6.24
C LEU A 292 -17.17 10.80 -7.28
N GLU A 293 -17.40 10.36 -8.51
CA GLU A 293 -17.98 11.19 -9.56
C GLU A 293 -19.49 11.04 -9.63
N SER A 294 -19.99 9.81 -9.51
CA SER A 294 -21.41 9.53 -9.61
C SER A 294 -21.76 8.19 -8.98
N PHE A 295 -23.01 8.05 -8.57
CA PHE A 295 -23.61 6.79 -8.19
C PHE A 295 -25.05 6.71 -8.69
N GLY A 296 -25.53 5.50 -8.98
CA GLY A 296 -26.89 5.30 -9.46
C GLY A 296 -27.14 3.88 -9.94
N ALA A 297 -28.25 3.66 -10.65
CA ALA A 297 -28.53 2.36 -11.24
C ALA A 297 -27.41 1.96 -12.23
N PRO A 298 -26.91 0.72 -12.19
CA PRO A 298 -25.85 0.27 -13.07
C PRO A 298 -26.30 0.34 -14.54
N LYS A 299 -25.47 0.93 -15.39
CA LYS A 299 -25.72 0.96 -16.85
C LYS A 299 -25.54 -0.42 -17.47
N ASP A 300 -24.58 -1.17 -16.94
CA ASP A 300 -24.21 -2.54 -17.33
C ASP A 300 -23.67 -3.26 -16.09
N THR A 301 -23.90 -4.58 -16.00
CA THR A 301 -23.39 -5.40 -14.90
C THR A 301 -21.93 -5.73 -15.14
N ILE A 302 -21.07 -5.55 -14.12
CA ILE A 302 -19.69 -6.01 -14.18
C ILE A 302 -19.71 -7.56 -14.16
N PRO A 303 -19.08 -8.24 -15.13
CA PRO A 303 -19.05 -9.70 -15.18
C PRO A 303 -18.27 -10.27 -13.99
N GLU A 304 -18.63 -11.48 -13.56
CA GLU A 304 -17.91 -12.18 -12.50
C GLU A 304 -16.48 -12.55 -12.91
N VAL A 305 -15.62 -12.78 -11.91
CA VAL A 305 -14.24 -13.20 -12.14
C VAL A 305 -14.23 -14.63 -12.68
N GLN A 306 -13.68 -14.83 -13.88
CA GLN A 306 -13.76 -16.09 -14.60
C GLN A 306 -12.90 -17.20 -13.97
N ASN A 307 -11.62 -16.91 -13.71
CA ASN A 307 -10.68 -17.84 -13.09
C ASN A 307 -10.27 -17.33 -11.70
N PRO A 308 -11.16 -17.40 -10.68
CA PRO A 308 -10.95 -16.71 -9.41
C PRO A 308 -9.75 -17.26 -8.64
N LEU A 309 -8.91 -16.34 -8.16
CA LEU A 309 -7.83 -16.59 -7.21
C LEU A 309 -7.97 -15.64 -6.03
N HIS A 310 -8.09 -16.23 -4.83
CA HIS A 310 -7.98 -15.49 -3.58
C HIS A 310 -6.52 -15.09 -3.35
N VAL A 311 -6.22 -13.80 -3.50
CA VAL A 311 -4.85 -13.28 -3.38
C VAL A 311 -4.50 -12.85 -1.96
N GLY A 312 -5.47 -12.91 -1.05
CA GLY A 312 -5.33 -12.50 0.34
C GLY A 312 -5.63 -11.00 0.52
N ASN A 313 -5.14 -10.49 1.64
CA ASN A 313 -5.37 -9.10 2.04
C ASN A 313 -4.73 -8.06 1.10
N LEU A 314 -4.92 -6.80 1.46
CA LEU A 314 -4.44 -5.65 0.68
C LEU A 314 -2.93 -5.46 0.70
N VAL A 315 -2.17 -6.21 1.53
CA VAL A 315 -0.74 -5.98 1.66
C VAL A 315 0.01 -6.37 0.37
N TYR A 316 0.97 -5.52 -0.02
CA TYR A 316 1.77 -5.70 -1.22
C TYR A 316 2.42 -7.09 -1.29
N SER A 317 2.43 -7.68 -2.47
CA SER A 317 3.04 -8.98 -2.71
C SER A 317 4.16 -8.84 -3.72
N TYR A 318 5.39 -9.17 -3.31
CA TYR A 318 6.53 -9.15 -4.21
C TYR A 318 6.38 -10.17 -5.33
N GLU A 319 6.87 -9.78 -6.49
CA GLU A 319 7.03 -10.66 -7.64
C GLU A 319 8.06 -11.75 -7.32
N ARG A 320 7.99 -12.86 -8.06
CA ARG A 320 8.93 -13.98 -7.94
C ARG A 320 9.76 -14.06 -9.23
N PRO A 321 10.92 -13.39 -9.31
CA PRO A 321 11.76 -13.31 -10.52
C PRO A 321 11.98 -14.62 -11.27
N TYR A 322 12.18 -15.72 -10.52
CA TYR A 322 12.50 -17.03 -11.09
C TYR A 322 11.28 -17.96 -11.23
N ALA A 323 10.07 -17.48 -10.95
CA ALA A 323 8.84 -18.24 -11.18
C ALA A 323 8.55 -18.43 -12.68
N ARG A 324 7.66 -19.39 -13.01
CA ARG A 324 7.28 -19.70 -14.40
C ARG A 324 6.48 -18.59 -15.09
N SER A 325 5.78 -17.74 -14.35
CA SER A 325 5.06 -16.58 -14.87
C SER A 325 5.07 -15.43 -13.84
N SER A 326 4.77 -14.22 -14.31
CA SER A 326 4.52 -13.01 -13.52
C SER A 326 3.05 -12.85 -13.14
N GLN A 327 2.28 -13.93 -13.26
CA GLN A 327 0.87 -13.96 -12.92
C GLN A 327 0.69 -13.85 -11.40
N VAL A 328 -0.45 -13.33 -11.02
CA VAL A 328 -0.85 -13.18 -9.63
C VAL A 328 -0.85 -14.54 -8.92
N HIS A 329 -0.39 -14.53 -7.68
CA HIS A 329 -0.28 -15.73 -6.87
C HIS A 329 -0.91 -15.53 -5.50
N LYS A 330 -1.33 -16.62 -4.86
CA LYS A 330 -1.78 -16.57 -3.47
C LYS A 330 -0.66 -16.04 -2.59
N LYS A 331 -0.98 -15.06 -1.76
CA LYS A 331 -0.06 -14.60 -0.73
C LYS A 331 0.04 -15.66 0.36
N SER A 332 1.27 -16.02 0.74
CA SER A 332 1.49 -16.94 1.86
C SER A 332 0.95 -16.30 3.14
N PRO A 333 0.14 -17.02 3.94
CA PRO A 333 -0.37 -16.48 5.19
C PRO A 333 0.78 -16.24 6.16
N TYR A 334 0.70 -15.15 6.91
CA TYR A 334 1.62 -14.90 8.01
C TYR A 334 1.45 -15.93 9.11
N GLN A 335 2.51 -16.66 9.44
CA GLN A 335 2.47 -17.76 10.40
C GLN A 335 2.42 -17.29 11.88
N HIS A 336 2.62 -16.00 12.17
CA HIS A 336 2.75 -15.54 13.55
C HIS A 336 1.42 -15.39 14.31
N ARG A 337 0.26 -15.55 13.64
CA ARG A 337 -1.04 -15.53 14.33
C ARG A 337 -1.11 -16.62 15.42
N GLN A 338 -0.40 -17.75 15.26
CA GLN A 338 -0.35 -18.77 16.32
C GLN A 338 0.61 -18.39 17.46
N GLN A 339 1.78 -17.82 17.17
CA GLN A 339 2.74 -17.49 18.24
C GLN A 339 2.27 -16.31 19.11
N PHE A 340 1.65 -15.29 18.53
CA PHE A 340 1.25 -14.09 19.28
C PHE A 340 0.13 -14.38 20.29
N ASP A 341 -0.86 -15.20 19.90
CA ASP A 341 -1.92 -15.65 20.81
C ASP A 341 -1.36 -16.57 21.92
N ILE A 342 -0.38 -17.43 21.59
CA ILE A 342 0.28 -18.30 22.57
C ILE A 342 1.12 -17.49 23.56
N ASP A 343 1.86 -16.48 23.10
CA ASP A 343 2.70 -15.64 23.96
C ASP A 343 1.88 -14.69 24.83
N LEU A 344 0.76 -14.18 24.31
CA LEU A 344 -0.22 -13.41 25.07
C LEU A 344 -0.90 -14.27 26.15
N GLU A 345 -1.35 -15.48 25.82
CA GLU A 345 -1.90 -16.43 26.80
C GLU A 345 -0.85 -16.83 27.86
N ARG A 346 0.40 -17.06 27.45
CA ARG A 346 1.48 -17.42 28.37
C ARG A 346 1.80 -16.28 29.33
N ARG A 347 1.78 -15.02 28.86
CA ARG A 347 1.94 -13.81 29.70
C ARG A 347 0.77 -13.60 30.67
N LEU A 348 -0.46 -13.83 30.21
CA LEU A 348 -1.66 -13.75 31.07
C LEU A 348 -1.67 -14.86 32.14
N ARG A 349 -1.18 -16.06 31.83
CA ARG A 349 -1.06 -17.18 32.79
C ARG A 349 0.11 -16.97 33.77
N ALA A 350 1.24 -16.43 33.31
CA ALA A 350 2.38 -16.09 34.15
C ALA A 350 2.04 -14.97 35.16
N SER A 351 1.21 -14.00 34.78
CA SER A 351 0.71 -12.96 35.67
C SER A 351 -0.25 -13.46 36.76
N ASN A 352 -0.86 -14.64 36.58
CA ASN A 352 -1.85 -15.21 37.52
C ASN A 352 -1.26 -16.29 38.45
N MET A 353 0.01 -16.68 38.26
CA MET A 353 0.71 -17.69 39.08
C MET A 353 1.49 -17.08 40.26
N GLY A 354 0.91 -16.07 40.90
CA GLY A 354 1.54 -15.47 42.06
C GLY A 354 0.71 -14.36 42.69
N LYS A 355 -0.44 -14.72 43.29
CA LYS A 355 -1.02 -14.04 44.46
C LYS A 355 -2.31 -14.73 44.90
N ASP A 356 -2.18 -15.55 45.92
CA ASP A 356 -3.32 -15.95 46.74
C ASP A 356 -3.74 -14.75 47.62
N LYS A 357 -5.05 -14.51 47.63
CA LYS A 357 -5.87 -13.73 48.59
C LYS A 357 -5.33 -12.40 49.14
N THR A 358 -5.91 -11.29 48.68
CA THR A 358 -6.76 -10.42 49.54
C THR A 358 -7.44 -9.32 48.72
N LEU A 359 -8.76 -9.27 48.87
CA LEU A 359 -9.66 -8.28 48.31
C LEU A 359 -9.41 -6.89 48.93
N THR A 360 -9.70 -5.85 48.14
CA THR A 360 -9.83 -4.43 48.51
C THR A 360 -8.55 -3.57 48.57
N LYS A 361 -7.91 -3.31 47.42
CA LYS A 361 -7.14 -2.05 47.17
C LYS A 361 -6.77 -1.83 45.68
N ASP A 362 -7.62 -2.30 44.76
CA ASP A 362 -7.28 -2.41 43.34
C ASP A 362 -7.39 -1.11 42.51
N LYS A 363 -8.02 -0.05 43.04
CA LYS A 363 -8.20 1.21 42.28
C LYS A 363 -7.07 2.23 42.43
N GLU A 364 -6.34 2.23 43.56
CA GLU A 364 -5.25 3.20 43.78
C GLU A 364 -3.89 2.71 43.27
N MET A 365 -3.63 1.41 43.29
CA MET A 365 -2.37 0.85 42.77
C MET A 365 -2.29 0.91 41.25
N ARG A 366 -3.42 0.70 40.54
CA ARG A 366 -3.53 0.89 39.08
C ARG A 366 -3.25 2.32 38.63
N LYS A 367 -3.62 3.32 39.46
CA LYS A 367 -3.34 4.74 39.20
C LYS A 367 -1.87 5.11 39.40
N ARG A 368 -1.16 4.43 40.32
CA ARG A 368 0.28 4.65 40.56
C ARG A 368 1.17 3.92 39.55
N LEU A 369 0.75 2.74 39.06
CA LEU A 369 1.48 2.04 38.00
C LEU A 369 1.36 2.75 36.64
N ARG A 370 0.18 3.33 36.32
CA ARG A 370 0.00 4.15 35.10
C ARG A 370 0.89 5.39 35.06
N ARG A 371 0.98 6.14 36.17
CA ARG A 371 1.86 7.33 36.22
C ARG A 371 3.34 6.99 36.12
N SER A 372 3.75 5.78 36.52
CA SER A 372 5.14 5.34 36.35
C SER A 372 5.43 4.88 34.92
N ILE A 373 4.42 4.52 34.12
CA ILE A 373 4.58 4.14 32.70
C ILE A 373 4.66 5.39 31.80
N GLU A 374 4.01 6.50 32.16
CA GLU A 374 4.11 7.78 31.43
C GLU A 374 5.49 8.47 31.58
N GLN A 375 6.29 8.09 32.58
CA GLN A 375 7.63 8.67 32.81
C GLN A 375 8.81 7.79 32.37
N PHE A 376 8.58 6.52 32.01
CA PHE A 376 9.61 5.60 31.49
C PHE A 376 9.48 5.40 29.98
N GLY A 377 9.18 6.49 29.26
CA GLY A 377 9.49 6.61 27.83
C GLY A 377 11.00 6.70 27.64
N GLY A 378 11.70 5.59 27.85
CA GLY A 378 13.15 5.50 27.78
C GLY A 378 13.65 4.23 28.49
N SER A 379 14.25 3.34 27.70
CA SER A 379 15.03 2.16 28.08
C SER A 379 14.35 1.08 28.94
N MET A 380 13.90 0.01 28.28
CA MET A 380 14.28 -1.38 28.60
C MET A 380 13.74 -2.30 27.50
N MET A 381 14.53 -2.48 26.43
CA MET A 381 14.42 -3.67 25.59
C MET A 381 15.39 -4.67 26.17
N GLU A 382 14.85 -5.67 26.88
CA GLU A 382 15.61 -6.85 27.25
C GLU A 382 15.49 -7.87 26.11
N GLU A 383 16.65 -8.44 25.75
CA GLU A 383 16.91 -9.25 24.57
C GLU A 383 15.91 -10.39 24.36
N GLY A 384 15.25 -10.36 23.21
CA GLY A 384 14.62 -11.52 22.59
C GLY A 384 15.06 -11.55 21.14
N ASP A 385 15.68 -12.64 20.72
CA ASP A 385 16.25 -12.90 19.40
C ASP A 385 15.26 -12.55 18.25
N LEU A 386 15.38 -11.32 17.72
CA LEU A 386 14.56 -10.78 16.62
C LEU A 386 15.05 -11.25 15.24
N SER A 387 16.09 -12.08 15.17
CA SER A 387 16.79 -12.37 13.91
C SER A 387 16.06 -13.33 12.97
N GLN A 388 15.13 -14.16 13.48
CA GLN A 388 14.49 -15.23 12.69
C GLN A 388 13.02 -14.97 12.28
N SER A 389 12.36 -13.95 12.84
CA SER A 389 10.91 -13.72 12.64
C SER A 389 10.56 -12.70 11.54
N GLU A 390 11.54 -11.93 11.05
CA GLU A 390 11.36 -10.92 9.99
C GLU A 390 11.43 -11.47 8.56
N GLU A 391 11.89 -12.72 8.37
CA GLU A 391 12.22 -13.29 7.05
C GLU A 391 11.01 -13.58 6.14
N ASN A 392 9.78 -13.54 6.67
CA ASN A 392 8.59 -13.98 5.91
C ASN A 392 7.96 -12.89 5.01
N TYR A 393 8.33 -11.61 5.16
CA TYR A 393 7.80 -10.51 4.33
C TYR A 393 8.87 -9.69 3.61
N GLN A 394 10.11 -9.80 4.07
CA GLN A 394 11.27 -9.46 3.27
C GLN A 394 11.43 -10.56 2.21
N ASN A 395 11.92 -10.23 1.00
CA ASN A 395 12.19 -11.26 0.00
C ASN A 395 13.05 -12.37 0.64
N ARG A 396 12.71 -13.64 0.37
CA ARG A 396 13.46 -14.79 0.90
C ARG A 396 14.94 -14.56 0.67
N LYS A 397 15.74 -14.67 1.73
CA LYS A 397 17.19 -14.63 1.59
C LYS A 397 17.60 -15.82 0.71
N PRO A 398 18.34 -15.58 -0.38
CA PRO A 398 18.81 -16.67 -1.23
C PRO A 398 19.78 -17.56 -0.43
N GLU A 399 19.82 -18.85 -0.79
CA GLU A 399 20.93 -19.71 -0.39
C GLU A 399 22.23 -19.24 -1.06
N LEU A 400 23.39 -19.58 -0.51
CA LEU A 400 24.70 -19.14 -1.04
C LEU A 400 24.93 -19.55 -2.51
N ASN A 401 24.33 -20.65 -2.95
CA ASN A 401 24.42 -21.18 -4.30
C ASN A 401 23.37 -20.57 -5.27
N GLN A 402 22.44 -19.76 -4.76
CA GLN A 402 21.33 -19.19 -5.51
C GLN A 402 21.51 -17.68 -5.73
N ALA A 403 21.02 -17.20 -6.86
CA ALA A 403 20.96 -15.76 -7.12
C ALA A 403 19.88 -15.11 -6.22
N PRO A 404 20.07 -13.86 -5.76
CA PRO A 404 19.03 -13.12 -5.07
C PRO A 404 17.74 -13.03 -5.88
N GLU A 405 16.59 -13.31 -5.25
CA GLU A 405 15.27 -13.24 -5.89
C GLU A 405 14.62 -11.85 -5.73
N SER A 406 15.40 -10.79 -5.51
CA SER A 406 14.81 -9.46 -5.32
C SER A 406 14.26 -8.90 -6.63
N PRO A 407 12.97 -8.58 -6.74
CA PRO A 407 12.39 -8.00 -7.95
C PRO A 407 12.80 -6.54 -8.17
N LEU A 408 13.54 -5.94 -7.22
CA LEU A 408 14.03 -4.57 -7.30
C LEU A 408 15.44 -4.46 -7.88
N LEU A 409 16.11 -5.58 -8.12
CA LEU A 409 17.43 -5.59 -8.73
C LEU A 409 17.32 -5.49 -10.26
N PRO A 410 18.31 -4.88 -10.94
CA PRO A 410 18.37 -4.91 -12.39
C PRO A 410 18.31 -6.35 -12.93
N TYR A 411 17.59 -6.53 -14.04
CA TYR A 411 17.43 -7.81 -14.76
C TYR A 411 16.73 -8.97 -14.03
N THR A 412 16.34 -8.82 -12.77
CA THR A 412 15.48 -9.82 -12.10
C THR A 412 14.03 -9.76 -12.57
N MET A 413 13.58 -8.62 -13.11
CA MET A 413 12.21 -8.40 -13.60
C MET A 413 12.15 -7.88 -15.04
N ALA A 414 13.19 -8.13 -15.85
CA ALA A 414 13.36 -7.48 -17.15
C ALA A 414 12.65 -8.15 -18.34
N TYR A 415 12.15 -9.39 -18.20
CA TYR A 415 11.47 -10.10 -19.29
C TYR A 415 10.01 -10.35 -18.93
N LYS A 416 9.08 -9.49 -19.38
CA LYS A 416 7.63 -9.62 -19.10
C LYS A 416 7.30 -9.82 -17.61
N GLY A 417 8.04 -9.16 -16.72
CA GLY A 417 7.88 -9.27 -15.28
C GLY A 417 8.52 -10.53 -14.66
N VAL A 418 9.46 -11.17 -15.33
CA VAL A 418 10.31 -12.23 -14.76
C VAL A 418 11.77 -12.00 -15.12
N SER A 419 12.66 -12.84 -14.59
CA SER A 419 14.10 -12.73 -14.81
C SER A 419 14.48 -12.75 -16.29
N ILE A 420 15.50 -11.95 -16.64
CA ILE A 420 16.09 -11.90 -17.98
C ILE A 420 16.55 -13.28 -18.48
N LYS A 421 16.84 -14.20 -17.55
CA LYS A 421 17.25 -15.59 -17.83
C LYS A 421 16.27 -16.35 -18.72
N LYS A 422 15.00 -15.93 -18.80
CA LYS A 422 14.02 -16.55 -19.70
C LYS A 422 14.16 -16.13 -21.16
N GLY A 423 14.74 -14.96 -21.41
CA GLY A 423 14.90 -14.42 -22.76
C GLY A 423 16.33 -14.52 -23.30
N VAL A 424 17.31 -14.74 -22.41
CA VAL A 424 18.73 -14.63 -22.74
C VAL A 424 19.52 -15.76 -22.08
N ASP A 425 20.45 -16.35 -22.84
CA ASP A 425 21.52 -17.21 -22.31
C ASP A 425 22.54 -16.34 -21.58
N VAL A 426 22.35 -16.20 -20.26
CA VAL A 426 23.14 -15.28 -19.43
C VAL A 426 24.60 -15.67 -19.39
N VAL A 427 24.93 -16.97 -19.36
CA VAL A 427 26.32 -17.47 -19.34
C VAL A 427 27.07 -17.02 -20.59
N LYS A 428 26.53 -17.30 -21.78
CA LYS A 428 27.17 -16.88 -23.05
C LYS A 428 27.26 -15.37 -23.18
N THR A 429 26.23 -14.66 -22.73
CA THR A 429 26.19 -13.19 -22.81
C THR A 429 27.25 -12.57 -21.91
N VAL A 430 27.41 -13.08 -20.69
CA VAL A 430 28.46 -12.65 -19.74
C VAL A 430 29.85 -12.93 -20.30
N GLN A 431 30.10 -14.13 -20.84
CA GLN A 431 31.38 -14.46 -21.49
C GLN A 431 31.69 -13.50 -22.64
N LYS A 432 30.71 -13.24 -23.52
CA LYS A 432 30.87 -12.32 -24.64
C LYS A 432 31.20 -10.90 -24.19
N ILE A 433 30.42 -10.34 -23.27
CA ILE A 433 30.62 -8.96 -22.77
C ILE A 433 31.97 -8.85 -22.05
N ALA A 434 32.38 -9.87 -21.30
CA ALA A 434 33.68 -9.89 -20.62
C ALA A 434 34.84 -9.90 -21.63
N MET A 435 34.74 -10.66 -22.73
CA MET A 435 35.74 -10.64 -23.81
C MET A 435 35.81 -9.28 -24.49
N GLU A 436 34.66 -8.68 -24.84
CA GLU A 436 34.61 -7.34 -25.42
C GLU A 436 35.27 -6.30 -24.50
N ILE A 437 34.97 -6.30 -23.20
CA ILE A 437 35.64 -5.41 -22.24
C ILE A 437 37.15 -5.67 -22.21
N GLY A 438 37.57 -6.93 -22.23
CA GLY A 438 38.99 -7.29 -22.27
C GLY A 438 39.71 -6.76 -23.50
N ASP A 439 39.07 -6.80 -24.67
CA ASP A 439 39.60 -6.29 -25.94
C ASP A 439 39.64 -4.76 -25.96
N ASP A 440 38.58 -4.10 -25.49
CA ASP A 440 38.51 -2.64 -25.35
C ASP A 440 39.69 -2.15 -24.46
N LEU A 441 39.97 -2.85 -23.36
CA LEU A 441 41.04 -2.50 -22.41
C LEU A 441 42.46 -2.70 -22.96
N GLN A 442 42.66 -3.54 -23.98
CA GLN A 442 43.95 -3.64 -24.67
C GLN A 442 44.28 -2.36 -25.47
N ASN A 443 43.28 -1.51 -25.76
CA ASN A 443 43.43 -0.25 -26.46
C ASN A 443 42.84 0.91 -25.64
N PRO A 444 43.54 1.42 -24.61
CA PRO A 444 43.02 2.43 -23.67
C PRO A 444 42.32 3.66 -24.29
N PRO A 445 42.79 4.22 -25.43
CA PRO A 445 42.10 5.34 -26.07
C PRO A 445 40.67 5.04 -26.55
N LYS A 446 40.34 3.77 -26.83
CA LYS A 446 39.04 3.35 -27.36
C LYS A 446 37.99 3.03 -26.28
N VAL A 447 38.40 2.93 -25.02
CA VAL A 447 37.52 2.56 -23.89
C VAL A 447 36.32 3.50 -23.74
N ALA A 448 36.51 4.80 -24.01
CA ALA A 448 35.42 5.77 -23.99
C ALA A 448 34.51 5.62 -25.24
N ASP A 449 35.10 5.41 -26.41
CA ASP A 449 34.39 5.32 -27.69
C ASP A 449 33.58 4.02 -27.83
N GLU A 450 34.06 2.92 -27.24
CA GLU A 450 33.43 1.60 -27.26
C GLU A 450 32.43 1.38 -26.13
N ASN A 451 32.15 2.44 -25.35
CA ASN A 451 31.15 2.46 -24.29
C ASN A 451 31.36 1.36 -23.23
N THR A 452 32.62 1.06 -22.92
CA THR A 452 33.04 -0.05 -22.06
C THR A 452 32.45 0.04 -20.65
N LEU A 453 32.24 1.25 -20.12
CA LEU A 453 31.62 1.45 -18.81
C LEU A 453 30.18 0.92 -18.74
N ASN A 454 29.40 1.14 -19.80
CA ASN A 454 28.04 0.61 -19.89
C ASN A 454 28.08 -0.93 -20.03
N LYS A 455 29.00 -1.47 -20.83
CA LYS A 455 29.24 -2.92 -20.92
C LYS A 455 29.53 -3.51 -19.53
N PHE A 456 30.38 -2.86 -18.73
CA PHE A 456 30.71 -3.29 -17.37
C PHE A 456 29.49 -3.25 -16.42
N THR A 457 28.66 -2.21 -16.53
CA THR A 457 27.43 -2.08 -15.73
C THR A 457 26.40 -3.16 -16.09
N ILE A 458 26.29 -3.50 -17.38
CA ILE A 458 25.46 -4.61 -17.85
C ILE A 458 26.03 -5.95 -17.33
N LEU A 459 27.34 -6.16 -17.47
CA LEU A 459 28.04 -7.37 -17.01
C LEU A 459 27.79 -7.62 -15.51
N THR A 460 28.04 -6.62 -14.67
CA THR A 460 27.82 -6.72 -13.22
C THR A 460 26.36 -7.01 -12.86
N SER A 461 25.41 -6.44 -13.61
CA SER A 461 23.98 -6.70 -13.42
C SER A 461 23.57 -8.11 -13.84
N LEU A 462 24.16 -8.65 -14.92
CA LEU A 462 23.93 -10.03 -15.38
C LEU A 462 24.54 -11.05 -14.41
N ILE A 463 25.74 -10.79 -13.90
CA ILE A 463 26.40 -11.64 -12.89
C ILE A 463 25.53 -11.78 -11.63
N ARG A 464 24.84 -10.70 -11.21
CA ARG A 464 23.97 -10.72 -10.02
C ARG A 464 22.75 -11.63 -10.14
N VAL A 465 22.35 -12.03 -11.34
CA VAL A 465 21.21 -12.95 -11.54
C VAL A 465 21.65 -14.41 -11.73
N MET A 466 22.96 -14.69 -11.69
CA MET A 466 23.51 -16.02 -11.93
C MET A 466 23.60 -16.85 -10.64
N SER A 467 23.35 -18.16 -10.76
CA SER A 467 23.64 -19.14 -9.70
C SER A 467 25.14 -19.45 -9.64
N GLU A 468 25.57 -20.12 -8.56
CA GLU A 468 26.96 -20.58 -8.42
C GLU A 468 27.42 -21.44 -9.60
N GLU A 469 26.55 -22.33 -10.10
CA GLU A 469 26.84 -23.19 -11.25
C GLU A 469 27.07 -22.35 -12.52
N GLU A 470 26.18 -21.38 -12.79
CA GLU A 470 26.29 -20.51 -13.95
C GLU A 470 27.54 -19.63 -13.88
N LEU A 471 27.89 -19.14 -12.69
CA LEU A 471 29.12 -18.38 -12.46
C LEU A 471 30.35 -19.23 -12.74
N THR A 472 30.34 -20.49 -12.31
CA THR A 472 31.41 -21.44 -12.57
C THR A 472 31.53 -21.70 -14.08
N GLN A 473 30.42 -21.93 -14.77
CA GLN A 473 30.41 -22.12 -16.23
C GLN A 473 30.92 -20.89 -16.99
N ALA A 474 30.53 -19.68 -16.58
CA ALA A 474 30.98 -18.46 -17.22
C ALA A 474 32.48 -18.17 -17.00
N ALA A 475 33.04 -18.67 -15.89
CA ALA A 475 34.48 -18.56 -15.59
C ALA A 475 35.35 -19.57 -16.36
N VAL A 476 34.76 -20.66 -16.88
CA VAL A 476 35.47 -21.66 -17.68
C VAL A 476 35.64 -21.14 -19.11
N ARG A 477 36.86 -21.28 -19.62
CA ARG A 477 37.33 -20.76 -20.90
C ARG A 477 37.16 -21.76 -22.03
#